data_AF-A0A931WTY0-F1
#
_entry.id   AF-A0A931WTY0-F1
#
_cell.length_a   1.000
_cell.length_b   1.000
_cell.length_c   1.000
_cell.angle_alpha   90.00
_cell.angle_beta   90.00
_cell.angle_gamma   90.00
#
_symmetry.space_group_name_H-M   'P 1'
#
loop_
_entity.id
_entity.type
_entity.pdbx_description
1 polymer ?
#
loop_
_entity_poly.entity_id
_entity_poly.type
_entity_poly.pdbx_seq_one_letter_code
_entity_poly.pdbx_strand_id
1 'polypeptide(L)'
;MNWLDIFIIVVLALLALTGWRAGALRSIALIVGILVGIKLAGLWGGPLGRRLDFITDPNMAQLAAFTIIFLAVLIGASILGSMLRRLLHMTLLGWMDNAAGLVVGVASGVLGITALIVATGSFPIGGLDKAIKGSVLARSLADNVPFVLRLLPEEYRKVLVLIGEVKEPRLKVVGYSLAKSTRSQVVVMAELVIDNSNSMGGTLEMLEYRVYYLEGSTWRSLAPGGSSRIRIAAKGQTVVPLSIEVLEPFLVGDFYRALQGKAMATIKIDGRASFQFGGSKLDVPVMGEEQVSLPIT
;
A
#
# COMPACT_ATOMS: atom_id res chain seq x y z
N MET A 1 -12.18 6.87 16.91
CA MET A 1 -12.57 5.97 15.80
C MET A 1 -13.28 6.81 14.77
N ASN A 2 -12.81 6.78 13.52
CA ASN A 2 -13.40 7.53 12.42
C ASN A 2 -14.71 6.84 11.98
N TRP A 3 -15.63 7.58 11.34
CA TRP A 3 -16.88 7.02 10.84
C TRP A 3 -16.66 5.86 9.85
N LEU A 4 -15.54 5.89 9.11
CA LEU A 4 -15.12 4.83 8.21
C LEU A 4 -14.73 3.54 8.95
N ASP A 5 -14.22 3.64 10.18
CA ASP A 5 -13.93 2.45 11.00
C ASP A 5 -15.23 1.71 11.37
N ILE A 6 -16.29 2.46 11.73
CA ILE A 6 -17.61 1.90 12.06
C ILE A 6 -18.24 1.24 10.82
N PHE A 7 -18.16 1.90 9.66
CA PHE A 7 -18.64 1.33 8.40
C PHE A 7 -17.91 0.02 8.05
N ILE A 8 -16.57 0.00 8.14
CA ILE A 8 -15.75 -1.19 7.89
C ILE A 8 -16.17 -2.33 8.83
N ILE A 9 -16.33 -2.05 10.12
CA ILE A 9 -16.73 -3.06 11.11
C ILE A 9 -18.13 -3.62 10.81
N VAL A 10 -19.10 -2.76 10.51
CA VAL A 10 -20.48 -3.19 10.20
C VAL A 10 -20.51 -4.04 8.94
N VAL A 11 -19.81 -3.63 7.87
CA VAL A 11 -19.73 -4.40 6.63
C VAL A 11 -19.04 -5.75 6.86
N LEU A 12 -17.91 -5.77 7.58
CA LEU A 12 -17.21 -7.02 7.92
C LEU A 12 -18.07 -7.95 8.78
N ALA A 13 -18.77 -7.42 9.79
CA ALA A 13 -19.66 -8.21 10.64
C ALA A 13 -20.82 -8.81 9.83
N LEU A 14 -21.45 -8.03 8.95
CA LEU A 14 -22.52 -8.51 8.08
C LEU A 14 -22.01 -9.54 7.05
N LEU A 15 -20.83 -9.34 6.49
CA LEU A 15 -20.21 -10.30 5.56
C LEU A 15 -19.76 -11.59 6.27
N ALA A 16 -19.30 -11.50 7.51
CA ALA A 16 -19.03 -12.66 8.35
C ALA A 16 -20.31 -13.45 8.65
N LEU A 17 -21.41 -12.76 9.03
CA LEU A 17 -22.70 -13.36 9.35
C LEU A 17 -23.40 -13.98 8.12
N THR A 18 -23.26 -13.36 6.95
CA THR A 18 -23.80 -13.89 5.70
C THR A 18 -22.94 -15.02 5.15
N GLY A 19 -21.60 -14.92 5.27
CA GLY A 19 -20.66 -15.98 4.98
C GLY A 19 -20.92 -17.25 5.78
N TRP A 20 -21.13 -17.12 7.11
CA TRP A 20 -21.46 -18.23 8.01
C TRP A 20 -22.60 -19.10 7.45
N ARG A 21 -23.60 -18.51 6.80
CA ARG A 21 -24.80 -19.22 6.31
C ARG A 21 -24.72 -19.69 4.85
N ALA A 22 -23.62 -19.44 4.14
CA ALA A 22 -23.62 -19.39 2.68
C ALA A 22 -22.97 -20.57 1.93
N GLY A 23 -21.87 -21.14 2.42
CA GLY A 23 -21.08 -22.18 1.74
C GLY A 23 -20.34 -21.72 0.47
N ALA A 24 -19.42 -22.55 -0.04
CA ALA A 24 -18.40 -22.18 -1.05
C ALA A 24 -18.94 -21.69 -2.41
N LEU A 25 -20.08 -22.19 -2.88
CA LEU A 25 -20.65 -21.83 -4.19
C LEU A 25 -21.19 -20.39 -4.24
N ARG A 26 -21.58 -19.86 -3.08
CA ARG A 26 -22.10 -18.49 -2.92
C ARG A 26 -20.99 -17.45 -2.95
N SER A 27 -19.73 -17.85 -2.76
CA SER A 27 -18.55 -16.99 -2.82
C SER A 27 -18.40 -16.30 -4.18
N ILE A 28 -18.64 -17.02 -5.28
CA ILE A 28 -18.57 -16.45 -6.64
C ILE A 28 -19.66 -15.39 -6.83
N ALA A 29 -20.89 -15.68 -6.39
CA ALA A 29 -21.98 -14.72 -6.43
C ALA A 29 -21.69 -13.49 -5.56
N LEU A 30 -21.03 -13.66 -4.40
CA LEU A 30 -20.61 -12.56 -3.54
C LEU A 30 -19.51 -11.70 -4.17
N ILE A 31 -18.52 -12.28 -4.87
CA ILE A 31 -17.51 -11.50 -5.63
C ILE A 31 -18.19 -10.62 -6.68
N VAL A 32 -19.06 -11.22 -7.48
CA VAL A 32 -19.82 -10.49 -8.50
C VAL A 32 -20.71 -9.44 -7.85
N GLY A 33 -21.36 -9.77 -6.74
CA GLY A 33 -22.16 -8.85 -5.93
C GLY A 33 -21.37 -7.69 -5.35
N ILE A 34 -20.12 -7.90 -4.94
CA ILE A 34 -19.21 -6.84 -4.48
C ILE A 34 -18.88 -5.90 -5.64
N LEU A 35 -18.46 -6.43 -6.79
CA LEU A 35 -18.10 -5.61 -7.96
C LEU A 35 -19.30 -4.80 -8.49
N VAL A 36 -20.45 -5.47 -8.66
CA VAL A 36 -21.70 -4.84 -9.12
C VAL A 36 -22.23 -3.88 -8.06
N GLY A 37 -22.13 -4.24 -6.78
CA GLY A 37 -22.56 -3.42 -5.65
C GLY A 37 -21.78 -2.12 -5.53
N ILE A 38 -20.45 -2.18 -5.66
CA ILE A 38 -19.60 -0.96 -5.67
C ILE A 38 -19.98 -0.06 -6.84
N LYS A 39 -20.16 -0.63 -8.04
CA LYS A 39 -20.55 0.13 -9.23
C LYS A 39 -21.92 0.81 -9.06
N LEU A 40 -22.92 0.07 -8.60
CA LEU A 40 -24.27 0.60 -8.39
C LEU A 40 -24.33 1.60 -7.25
N ALA A 41 -23.67 1.32 -6.12
CA ALA A 41 -23.61 2.22 -4.98
C ALA A 41 -22.85 3.52 -5.31
N GLY A 42 -21.79 3.44 -6.12
CA GLY A 42 -21.07 4.61 -6.63
C GLY A 42 -21.92 5.47 -7.57
N LEU A 43 -22.71 4.85 -8.44
CA LEU A 43 -23.59 5.56 -9.36
C LEU A 43 -24.80 6.18 -8.66
N TRP A 44 -25.42 5.46 -7.73
CA TRP A 44 -26.74 5.82 -7.18
C TRP A 44 -26.67 6.34 -5.74
N GLY A 45 -25.53 6.24 -5.06
CA GLY A 45 -25.34 6.72 -3.69
C GLY A 45 -25.50 8.24 -3.54
N GLY A 46 -25.01 9.02 -4.52
CA GLY A 46 -25.21 10.47 -4.54
C GLY A 46 -26.68 10.88 -4.69
N PRO A 47 -27.39 10.41 -5.74
CA PRO A 47 -28.82 10.66 -5.91
C PRO A 47 -29.71 10.21 -4.75
N LEU A 48 -29.40 9.05 -4.16
CA LEU A 48 -30.18 8.48 -3.08
C LEU A 48 -29.86 9.16 -1.74
N GLY A 49 -28.61 9.60 -1.52
CA GLY A 49 -28.20 10.36 -0.33
C GLY A 49 -28.87 11.73 -0.25
N ARG A 50 -29.08 12.40 -1.37
CA ARG A 50 -29.85 13.65 -1.46
C ARG A 50 -31.34 13.50 -1.14
N ARG A 51 -31.85 12.27 -1.00
CA ARG A 51 -33.23 11.99 -0.58
C ARG A 51 -33.31 11.53 0.88
N LEU A 52 -32.17 11.36 1.56
CA LEU A 52 -32.10 11.01 2.97
C LEU A 52 -32.05 12.29 3.82
N ASP A 53 -33.09 13.10 3.72
CA ASP A 53 -33.18 14.43 4.36
C ASP A 53 -33.24 14.36 5.90
N PHE A 54 -33.41 13.15 6.44
CA PHE A 54 -33.35 12.87 7.88
C PHE A 54 -31.92 12.84 8.44
N ILE A 55 -30.90 12.85 7.57
CA ILE A 55 -29.48 12.93 7.97
C ILE A 55 -28.95 14.33 7.66
N THR A 56 -28.68 15.10 8.72
CA THR A 56 -28.28 16.52 8.61
C THR A 56 -26.91 16.72 7.97
N ASP A 57 -26.00 15.75 8.09
CA ASP A 57 -24.68 15.80 7.44
C ASP A 57 -24.78 15.19 6.02
N PRO A 58 -24.59 15.99 4.94
CA PRO A 58 -24.68 15.51 3.56
C PRO A 58 -23.71 14.37 3.24
N ASN A 59 -22.54 14.34 3.89
CA ASN A 59 -21.58 13.25 3.70
C ASN A 59 -22.09 11.96 4.36
N MET A 60 -22.73 12.05 5.53
CA MET A 60 -23.36 10.90 6.17
C MET A 60 -24.60 10.42 5.40
N ALA A 61 -25.36 11.34 4.79
CA ALA A 61 -26.50 10.99 3.96
C ALA A 61 -26.07 10.21 2.71
N GLN A 62 -25.04 10.70 2.01
CA GLN A 62 -24.46 10.01 0.86
C GLN A 62 -23.85 8.65 1.25
N LEU A 63 -23.24 8.55 2.42
CA LEU A 63 -22.73 7.29 2.96
C LEU A 63 -23.84 6.30 3.29
N ALA A 64 -24.90 6.74 3.96
CA ALA A 64 -26.04 5.89 4.29
C ALA A 64 -26.66 5.33 3.01
N ALA A 65 -26.83 6.17 1.99
CA ALA A 65 -27.32 5.77 0.69
C ALA A 65 -26.40 4.76 -0.02
N PHE A 66 -25.09 5.03 -0.06
CA PHE A 66 -24.11 4.10 -0.61
C PHE A 66 -24.18 2.74 0.11
N THR A 67 -24.25 2.76 1.44
CA THR A 67 -24.33 1.57 2.29
C THR A 67 -25.59 0.77 2.02
N ILE A 68 -26.75 1.45 1.95
CA ILE A 68 -28.04 0.83 1.65
C ILE A 68 -28.01 0.13 0.29
N ILE A 69 -27.51 0.81 -0.75
CA ILE A 69 -27.43 0.24 -2.11
C ILE A 69 -26.46 -0.94 -2.14
N PHE A 70 -25.27 -0.78 -1.55
CA PHE A 70 -24.27 -1.84 -1.49
C PHE A 70 -24.80 -3.08 -0.77
N LEU A 71 -25.45 -2.90 0.39
CA LEU A 71 -26.07 -3.99 1.14
C LEU A 71 -27.22 -4.62 0.37
N ALA A 72 -28.06 -3.85 -0.31
CA ALA A 72 -29.15 -4.38 -1.11
C ALA A 72 -28.63 -5.29 -2.23
N VAL A 73 -27.56 -4.87 -2.92
CA VAL A 73 -26.93 -5.68 -3.97
C VAL A 73 -26.28 -6.93 -3.40
N LEU A 74 -25.58 -6.82 -2.26
CA LEU A 74 -24.98 -7.98 -1.60
C LEU A 74 -26.05 -8.99 -1.17
N ILE A 75 -27.13 -8.53 -0.54
CA ILE A 75 -28.25 -9.40 -0.14
C ILE A 75 -28.85 -10.08 -1.38
N GLY A 76 -29.08 -9.34 -2.47
CA GLY A 76 -29.57 -9.90 -3.73
C GLY A 76 -28.65 -10.96 -4.32
N ALA A 77 -27.35 -10.68 -4.42
CA ALA A 77 -26.35 -11.63 -4.89
C ALA A 77 -26.27 -12.89 -4.00
N SER A 78 -26.43 -12.69 -2.69
CA SER A 78 -26.46 -13.75 -1.69
C SER A 78 -27.71 -14.64 -1.87
N ILE A 79 -28.88 -14.05 -2.09
CA ILE A 79 -30.12 -14.79 -2.40
C ILE A 79 -29.96 -15.58 -3.69
N LEU A 80 -29.45 -14.96 -4.76
CA LEU A 80 -29.20 -15.64 -6.04
C LEU A 80 -28.24 -16.81 -5.90
N GLY A 81 -27.14 -16.63 -5.16
CA GLY A 81 -26.20 -17.71 -4.84
C GLY A 81 -26.85 -18.85 -4.06
N SER A 82 -27.80 -18.54 -3.18
CA SER A 82 -28.55 -19.57 -2.43
C SER A 82 -29.55 -20.33 -3.30
N MET A 83 -30.20 -19.66 -4.26
CA MET A 83 -31.10 -20.30 -5.23
C MET A 83 -30.31 -21.23 -6.14
N LEU A 84 -29.15 -20.78 -6.64
CA LEU A 84 -28.27 -21.58 -7.47
C LEU A 84 -27.75 -22.82 -6.72
N ARG A 85 -27.42 -22.67 -5.43
CA ARG A 85 -27.02 -23.80 -4.57
C ARG A 85 -28.14 -24.82 -4.41
N ARG A 86 -29.40 -24.39 -4.23
CA ARG A 86 -30.57 -25.29 -4.13
C ARG A 86 -30.79 -26.08 -5.41
N LEU A 87 -30.54 -25.48 -6.58
CA LEU A 87 -30.63 -26.16 -7.86
C LEU A 87 -29.55 -27.23 -8.05
N LEU A 88 -28.39 -27.07 -7.41
CA LEU A 88 -27.22 -27.93 -7.61
C LEU A 88 -27.06 -29.07 -6.57
N HIS A 89 -28.05 -29.30 -5.68
CA HIS A 89 -28.11 -30.45 -4.75
C HIS A 89 -26.81 -30.83 -4.00
N MET A 90 -25.90 -29.88 -3.74
CA MET A 90 -24.68 -30.15 -2.99
C MET A 90 -24.92 -29.98 -1.48
N THR A 91 -25.21 -31.11 -0.82
CA THR A 91 -25.14 -31.27 0.63
C THR A 91 -23.86 -32.00 1.01
N LEU A 92 -22.83 -31.30 1.48
CA LEU A 92 -21.70 -31.95 2.15
C LEU A 92 -21.32 -31.12 3.40
N LEU A 93 -21.82 -31.58 4.56
CA LEU A 93 -21.45 -31.24 5.95
C LEU A 93 -21.83 -29.85 6.49
N GLY A 94 -23.09 -29.71 6.91
CA GLY A 94 -23.73 -28.46 7.33
C GLY A 94 -23.20 -27.69 8.54
N TRP A 95 -22.19 -28.16 9.29
CA TRP A 95 -21.52 -27.35 10.33
C TRP A 95 -20.11 -26.91 9.91
N MET A 96 -19.39 -27.77 9.19
CA MET A 96 -18.07 -27.47 8.64
C MET A 96 -18.17 -26.53 7.42
N ASP A 97 -19.23 -26.66 6.62
CA ASP A 97 -19.58 -25.74 5.52
C ASP A 97 -19.95 -24.33 6.03
N ASN A 98 -20.51 -24.22 7.25
CA ASN A 98 -20.82 -22.93 7.86
C ASN A 98 -19.57 -22.23 8.43
N ALA A 99 -18.66 -22.98 9.06
CA ALA A 99 -17.38 -22.44 9.55
C ALA A 99 -16.48 -22.01 8.37
N ALA A 100 -16.38 -22.83 7.32
CA ALA A 100 -15.72 -22.46 6.08
C ALA A 100 -16.38 -21.24 5.43
N GLY A 101 -17.71 -21.17 5.44
CA GLY A 101 -18.47 -20.01 4.99
C GLY A 101 -18.14 -18.73 5.75
N LEU A 102 -17.95 -18.76 7.08
CA LEU A 102 -17.53 -17.58 7.85
C LEU A 102 -16.15 -17.09 7.41
N VAL A 103 -15.17 -17.99 7.30
CA VAL A 103 -13.81 -17.62 6.87
C VAL A 103 -13.84 -17.01 5.48
N VAL A 104 -14.62 -17.61 4.57
CA VAL A 104 -14.79 -17.12 3.20
C VAL A 104 -15.55 -15.78 3.17
N GLY A 105 -16.55 -15.57 4.01
CA GLY A 105 -17.29 -14.30 4.11
C GLY A 105 -16.44 -13.16 4.66
N VAL A 106 -15.65 -13.43 5.70
CA VAL A 106 -14.66 -12.48 6.24
C VAL A 106 -13.62 -12.16 5.17
N ALA A 107 -13.04 -13.17 4.51
CA ALA A 107 -12.06 -12.98 3.44
C ALA A 107 -12.65 -12.15 2.29
N SER A 108 -13.88 -12.45 1.87
CA SER A 108 -14.61 -11.71 0.82
C SER A 108 -14.92 -10.27 1.24
N GLY A 109 -15.18 -10.02 2.52
CA GLY A 109 -15.40 -8.67 3.05
C GLY A 109 -14.14 -7.84 3.15
N VAL A 110 -13.05 -8.42 3.65
CA VAL A 110 -11.72 -7.80 3.65
C VAL A 110 -11.33 -7.46 2.21
N LEU A 111 -11.60 -8.36 1.27
CA LEU A 111 -11.41 -8.14 -0.15
C LEU A 111 -12.23 -6.98 -0.71
N GLY A 112 -13.54 -6.98 -0.50
CA GLY A 112 -14.42 -5.93 -1.03
C GLY A 112 -14.06 -4.56 -0.50
N ILE A 113 -13.69 -4.48 0.79
CA ILE A 113 -13.25 -3.22 1.41
C ILE A 113 -11.87 -2.80 0.87
N THR A 114 -10.93 -3.74 0.72
CA THR A 114 -9.62 -3.45 0.11
C THR A 114 -9.76 -2.99 -1.34
N ALA A 115 -10.62 -3.65 -2.12
CA ALA A 115 -10.91 -3.28 -3.49
C ALA A 115 -11.54 -1.88 -3.59
N LEU A 116 -12.44 -1.54 -2.66
CA LEU A 116 -13.02 -0.20 -2.56
C LEU A 116 -11.94 0.84 -2.25
N ILE A 117 -11.04 0.58 -1.29
CA ILE A 117 -9.92 1.47 -0.97
C ILE A 117 -9.03 1.69 -2.20
N VAL A 118 -8.66 0.61 -2.90
CA VAL A 118 -7.83 0.69 -4.12
C VAL A 118 -8.56 1.48 -5.21
N ALA A 119 -9.84 1.21 -5.44
CA ALA A 119 -10.68 1.88 -6.46
C ALA A 119 -10.76 3.39 -6.27
N THR A 120 -10.68 3.92 -5.04
CA THR A 120 -10.63 5.38 -4.82
C THR A 120 -9.38 6.06 -5.37
N GLY A 121 -8.32 5.29 -5.65
CA GLY A 121 -7.13 5.78 -6.36
C GLY A 121 -7.38 5.99 -7.85
N SER A 122 -8.21 5.13 -8.46
CA SER A 122 -8.53 5.15 -9.89
C SER A 122 -9.78 5.99 -10.20
N PHE A 123 -10.71 6.10 -9.25
CA PHE A 123 -11.92 6.91 -9.34
C PHE A 123 -11.99 7.84 -8.13
N PRO A 124 -11.71 9.15 -8.28
CA PRO A 124 -11.82 10.11 -7.18
C PRO A 124 -13.30 10.29 -6.80
N ILE A 125 -13.77 9.47 -5.86
CA ILE A 125 -15.08 9.63 -5.22
C ILE A 125 -14.90 10.70 -4.13
N GLY A 126 -15.61 11.83 -4.27
CA GLY A 126 -15.45 12.98 -3.36
C GLY A 126 -15.62 12.62 -1.89
N GLY A 127 -14.68 13.03 -1.03
CA GLY A 127 -14.74 12.89 0.43
C GLY A 127 -14.13 11.60 1.00
N LEU A 128 -13.96 10.54 0.19
CA LEU A 128 -13.40 9.25 0.64
C LEU A 128 -11.90 9.32 0.94
N ASP A 129 -11.16 10.18 0.25
CA ASP A 129 -9.73 10.41 0.47
C ASP A 129 -9.43 10.97 1.87
N LYS A 130 -10.24 11.91 2.34
CA LYS A 130 -10.17 12.48 3.70
C LYS A 130 -10.58 11.45 4.75
N ALA A 131 -11.60 10.65 4.44
CA ALA A 131 -12.07 9.58 5.32
C ALA A 131 -11.03 8.48 5.55
N ILE A 132 -10.36 8.04 4.47
CA ILE A 132 -9.29 7.03 4.52
C ILE A 132 -8.11 7.53 5.34
N LYS A 133 -7.67 8.79 5.14
CA LYS A 133 -6.56 9.38 5.91
C LYS A 133 -6.83 9.44 7.42
N GLY A 134 -8.08 9.62 7.83
CA GLY A 134 -8.46 9.67 9.25
C GLY A 134 -8.78 8.32 9.89
N SER A 135 -8.84 7.22 9.12
CA SER A 135 -9.28 5.91 9.60
C SER A 135 -8.11 4.97 9.87
N VAL A 136 -8.05 4.44 11.09
CA VAL A 136 -7.00 3.50 11.49
C VAL A 136 -7.18 2.17 10.77
N LEU A 137 -8.41 1.69 10.62
CA LEU A 137 -8.68 0.42 9.93
C LEU A 137 -8.46 0.53 8.43
N ALA A 138 -8.92 1.60 7.78
CA ALA A 138 -8.69 1.79 6.35
C ALA A 138 -7.19 1.92 6.03
N ARG A 139 -6.45 2.67 6.86
CA ARG A 139 -4.99 2.79 6.71
C ARG A 139 -4.28 1.46 6.94
N SER A 140 -4.67 0.73 8.00
CA SER A 140 -4.13 -0.60 8.28
C SER A 140 -4.40 -1.58 7.13
N LEU A 141 -5.62 -1.62 6.59
CA LEU A 141 -5.92 -2.47 5.43
C LEU A 141 -5.12 -2.03 4.19
N ALA A 142 -5.01 -0.72 3.93
CA ALA A 142 -4.25 -0.19 2.79
C ALA A 142 -2.75 -0.49 2.87
N ASP A 143 -2.15 -0.37 4.05
CA ASP A 143 -0.73 -0.66 4.29
C ASP A 143 -0.45 -2.18 4.29
N ASN A 144 -1.45 -2.98 4.64
CA ASN A 144 -1.35 -4.45 4.70
C ASN A 144 -1.96 -5.15 3.48
N VAL A 145 -2.29 -4.44 2.39
CA VAL A 145 -2.75 -5.07 1.14
C VAL A 145 -1.85 -6.24 0.71
N PRO A 146 -0.50 -6.13 0.72
CA PRO A 146 0.36 -7.27 0.35
C PRO A 146 0.15 -8.52 1.21
N PHE A 147 -0.14 -8.35 2.50
CA PHE A 147 -0.45 -9.47 3.40
C PHE A 147 -1.83 -10.05 3.12
N VAL A 148 -2.83 -9.19 2.92
CA VAL A 148 -4.19 -9.60 2.53
C VAL A 148 -4.14 -10.44 1.24
N LEU A 149 -3.40 -9.99 0.22
CA LEU A 149 -3.25 -10.69 -1.05
C LEU A 149 -2.59 -12.08 -0.95
N ARG A 150 -1.80 -12.34 0.10
CA ARG A 150 -1.17 -13.65 0.36
C ARG A 150 -2.14 -14.65 0.99
N LEU A 151 -3.11 -14.17 1.76
CA LEU A 151 -4.11 -15.01 2.42
C LEU A 151 -5.26 -15.42 1.48
N LEU A 152 -5.33 -14.80 0.30
CA LEU A 152 -6.45 -14.94 -0.61
C LEU A 152 -6.15 -15.94 -1.74
N PRO A 153 -7.17 -16.69 -2.19
CA PRO A 153 -7.04 -17.52 -3.39
C PRO A 153 -6.64 -16.69 -4.61
N GLU A 154 -5.88 -17.29 -5.52
CA GLU A 154 -5.29 -16.67 -6.71
C GLU A 154 -6.32 -15.91 -7.56
N GLU A 155 -7.56 -16.40 -7.61
CA GLU A 155 -8.66 -15.83 -8.40
C GLU A 155 -9.02 -14.41 -7.94
N TYR A 156 -8.92 -14.13 -6.64
CA TYR A 156 -9.27 -12.83 -6.07
C TYR A 156 -8.14 -11.80 -6.22
N ARG A 157 -6.88 -12.26 -6.28
CA ARG A 157 -5.71 -11.40 -6.50
C ARG A 157 -5.81 -10.68 -7.85
N LYS A 158 -6.32 -11.36 -8.87
CA LYS A 158 -6.52 -10.81 -10.23
C LYS A 158 -7.48 -9.63 -10.25
N VAL A 159 -8.53 -9.66 -9.42
CA VAL A 159 -9.53 -8.58 -9.33
C VAL A 159 -8.92 -7.29 -8.79
N LEU A 160 -8.07 -7.37 -7.75
CA LEU A 160 -7.43 -6.20 -7.16
C LEU A 160 -6.39 -5.56 -8.08
N VAL A 161 -5.66 -6.37 -8.85
CA VAL A 161 -4.69 -5.89 -9.85
C VAL A 161 -5.38 -5.16 -11.01
N LEU A 162 -6.62 -5.52 -11.35
CA LEU A 162 -7.39 -4.88 -12.43
C LEU A 162 -7.96 -3.50 -12.05
N ILE A 163 -8.05 -3.18 -10.76
CA ILE A 163 -8.78 -2.00 -10.27
C ILE A 163 -7.85 -0.82 -9.94
N GLY A 164 -6.56 -1.07 -9.69
CA GLY A 164 -5.59 -0.04 -9.33
C GLY A 164 -4.50 0.14 -10.38
N GLU A 165 -4.48 1.29 -11.06
CA GLU A 165 -3.29 1.68 -11.82
C GLU A 165 -2.15 1.98 -10.83
N VAL A 166 -1.08 1.19 -10.90
CA VAL A 166 0.09 1.38 -10.04
C VAL A 166 0.99 2.44 -10.66
N LYS A 167 1.18 3.55 -9.95
CA LYS A 167 2.07 4.65 -10.31
C LYS A 167 3.45 4.44 -9.70
N GLU A 168 4.48 4.90 -10.40
CA GLU A 168 5.84 4.91 -9.85
C GLU A 168 5.94 5.82 -8.62
N PRO A 169 6.57 5.36 -7.52
CA PRO A 169 6.84 6.20 -6.37
C PRO A 169 7.89 7.28 -6.71
N ARG A 170 7.74 8.46 -6.12
CA ARG A 170 8.76 9.52 -6.26
C ARG A 170 9.84 9.31 -5.22
N LEU A 171 11.09 9.29 -5.67
CA LEU A 171 12.26 9.03 -4.83
C LEU A 171 13.08 10.31 -4.68
N LYS A 172 13.50 10.63 -3.46
CA LYS A 172 14.40 11.74 -3.18
C LYS A 172 15.39 11.33 -2.11
N VAL A 173 16.67 11.51 -2.36
CA VAL A 173 17.71 11.35 -1.34
C VAL A 173 17.98 12.70 -0.67
N VAL A 174 17.98 12.73 0.66
CA VAL A 174 18.14 13.96 1.47
C VAL A 174 19.03 13.69 2.68
N GLY A 175 19.44 14.76 3.39
CA GLY A 175 20.04 14.63 4.72
C GLY A 175 21.45 14.05 4.73
N TYR A 176 22.23 14.34 3.69
CA TYR A 176 23.58 13.82 3.56
C TYR A 176 24.47 14.32 4.71
N SER A 177 25.17 13.41 5.37
CA SER A 177 26.08 13.74 6.45
C SER A 177 27.23 12.72 6.55
N LEU A 178 28.35 13.18 7.08
CA LEU A 178 29.50 12.34 7.42
C LEU A 178 29.48 12.08 8.93
N ALA A 179 28.85 10.97 9.31
CA ALA A 179 28.68 10.61 10.72
C ALA A 179 30.01 10.28 11.39
N LYS A 180 30.96 9.71 10.64
CA LYS A 180 32.36 9.50 11.06
C LYS A 180 33.29 9.69 9.87
N SER A 181 34.42 10.33 10.09
CA SER A 181 35.51 10.43 9.13
C SER A 181 36.83 10.30 9.88
N THR A 182 37.40 9.10 9.86
CA THR A 182 38.70 8.78 10.46
C THR A 182 39.62 8.22 9.39
N ARG A 183 40.90 8.04 9.70
CA ARG A 183 41.87 7.43 8.76
C ARG A 183 41.61 5.96 8.45
N SER A 184 40.71 5.29 9.19
CA SER A 184 40.41 3.86 9.06
C SER A 184 38.94 3.58 8.75
N GLN A 185 38.07 4.58 8.88
CA GLN A 185 36.62 4.40 8.74
C GLN A 185 35.99 5.70 8.28
N VAL A 186 35.16 5.63 7.23
CA VAL A 186 34.29 6.71 6.79
C VAL A 186 32.85 6.21 6.81
N VAL A 187 31.97 6.96 7.46
CA VAL A 187 30.54 6.66 7.52
C VAL A 187 29.77 7.80 6.88
N VAL A 188 29.13 7.50 5.76
CA VAL A 188 28.22 8.41 5.05
C VAL A 188 26.80 8.00 5.39
N MET A 189 25.99 8.97 5.82
CA MET A 189 24.56 8.79 6.07
C MET A 189 23.75 9.70 5.14
N ALA A 190 22.63 9.19 4.66
CA ALA A 190 21.59 9.93 3.96
C ALA A 190 20.24 9.25 4.20
N GLU A 191 19.16 9.85 3.72
CA GLU A 191 17.81 9.30 3.82
C GLU A 191 17.18 9.24 2.43
N LEU A 192 16.67 8.07 2.04
CA LEU A 192 15.82 7.92 0.88
C LEU A 192 14.37 8.14 1.29
N VAL A 193 13.79 9.26 0.87
CA VAL A 193 12.38 9.57 1.01
C VAL A 193 11.63 8.99 -0.19
N ILE A 194 10.72 8.05 0.10
CA ILE A 194 9.88 7.36 -0.88
C ILE A 194 8.47 7.90 -0.73
N ASP A 195 8.02 8.71 -1.68
CA ASP A 195 6.66 9.25 -1.73
C ASP A 195 5.76 8.36 -2.60
N ASN A 196 4.94 7.53 -1.94
CA ASN A 196 4.03 6.62 -2.58
C ASN A 196 2.65 7.29 -2.81
N SER A 197 2.35 7.61 -4.06
CA SER A 197 1.05 8.18 -4.45
C SER A 197 -0.08 7.16 -4.60
N ASN A 198 0.24 5.85 -4.55
CA ASN A 198 -0.73 4.78 -4.73
C ASN A 198 -1.69 4.66 -3.54
N SER A 199 -2.93 4.24 -3.81
CA SER A 199 -3.95 3.94 -2.80
C SER A 199 -3.63 2.71 -1.94
N MET A 200 -2.59 1.96 -2.30
CA MET A 200 -2.14 0.76 -1.62
C MET A 200 -0.66 0.85 -1.23
N GLY A 201 -0.31 0.19 -0.13
CA GLY A 201 1.06 0.00 0.30
C GLY A 201 1.78 -1.04 -0.57
N GLY A 202 3.08 -1.15 -0.37
CA GLY A 202 3.92 -2.07 -1.10
C GLY A 202 5.15 -2.48 -0.30
N THR A 203 6.07 -3.13 -0.98
CA THR A 203 7.37 -3.51 -0.43
C THR A 203 8.47 -2.99 -1.35
N LEU A 204 9.47 -2.33 -0.79
CA LEU A 204 10.76 -2.16 -1.42
C LEU A 204 11.50 -3.49 -1.29
N GLU A 205 11.45 -4.31 -2.34
CA GLU A 205 12.05 -5.64 -2.37
C GLU A 205 13.57 -5.56 -2.37
N MET A 206 14.11 -4.63 -3.16
CA MET A 206 15.55 -4.46 -3.33
C MET A 206 15.88 -2.99 -3.48
N LEU A 207 16.92 -2.55 -2.78
CA LEU A 207 17.56 -1.27 -2.97
C LEU A 207 19.06 -1.53 -3.08
N GLU A 208 19.64 -1.17 -4.21
CA GLU A 208 21.08 -1.23 -4.45
C GLU A 208 21.54 0.16 -4.84
N TYR A 209 22.58 0.65 -4.19
CA TYR A 209 23.12 1.97 -4.48
C TYR A 209 24.61 1.99 -4.25
N ARG A 210 25.25 3.05 -4.75
CA ARG A 210 26.66 3.30 -4.58
C ARG A 210 26.86 4.77 -4.26
N VAL A 211 27.73 5.03 -3.29
CA VAL A 211 28.17 6.38 -2.96
C VAL A 211 29.39 6.72 -3.78
N TYR A 212 29.41 7.95 -4.26
CA TYR A 212 30.53 8.55 -4.96
C TYR A 212 30.90 9.86 -4.30
N TYR A 213 32.17 10.24 -4.42
CA TYR A 213 32.65 11.57 -4.08
C TYR A 213 33.32 12.22 -5.29
N LEU A 214 33.32 13.54 -5.31
CA LEU A 214 33.93 14.32 -6.39
C LEU A 214 35.41 14.59 -6.09
N GLU A 215 36.30 14.02 -6.90
CA GLU A 215 37.75 14.27 -6.89
C GLU A 215 38.13 15.09 -8.13
N GLY A 216 38.40 16.39 -7.93
CA GLY A 216 38.60 17.32 -9.04
C GLY A 216 37.33 17.46 -9.87
N SER A 217 37.33 16.87 -11.07
CA SER A 217 36.17 16.78 -11.97
C SER A 217 35.67 15.34 -12.18
N THR A 218 36.23 14.37 -11.45
CA THR A 218 35.94 12.94 -11.63
C THR A 218 35.19 12.34 -10.45
N TRP A 219 34.17 11.54 -10.74
CA TRP A 219 33.43 10.81 -9.73
C TRP A 219 34.17 9.53 -9.36
N ARG A 220 34.54 9.40 -8.08
CA ARG A 220 35.17 8.20 -7.52
C ARG A 220 34.16 7.43 -6.69
N SER A 221 34.06 6.13 -6.95
CA SER A 221 33.24 5.21 -6.15
C SER A 221 33.84 5.11 -4.76
N LEU A 222 33.02 5.33 -3.74
CA LEU A 222 33.41 5.15 -2.35
C LEU A 222 33.09 3.72 -1.90
N ALA A 223 31.82 3.35 -1.80
CA ALA A 223 31.39 1.99 -1.48
C ALA A 223 29.96 1.70 -1.97
N PRO A 224 29.62 0.43 -2.24
CA PRO A 224 28.24 0.02 -2.46
C PRO A 224 27.47 -0.03 -1.13
N GLY A 225 26.16 0.13 -1.22
CA GLY A 225 25.22 -0.06 -0.13
C GLY A 225 23.94 -0.72 -0.65
N GLY A 226 23.16 -1.28 0.25
CA GLY A 226 21.88 -1.85 -0.13
C GLY A 226 20.98 -2.12 1.07
N SER A 227 19.70 -2.29 0.76
CA SER A 227 18.69 -2.73 1.72
C SER A 227 17.61 -3.53 1.00
N SER A 228 16.81 -4.30 1.73
CA SER A 228 15.76 -5.12 1.14
C SER A 228 14.60 -5.28 2.10
N ARG A 229 13.44 -5.64 1.55
CA ARG A 229 12.22 -5.99 2.29
C ARG A 229 11.73 -4.90 3.25
N ILE A 230 11.72 -3.64 2.79
CA ILE A 230 11.17 -2.51 3.55
C ILE A 230 9.70 -2.30 3.17
N ARG A 231 8.82 -2.16 4.15
CA ARG A 231 7.40 -1.90 3.92
C ARG A 231 7.17 -0.44 3.55
N ILE A 232 6.38 -0.20 2.52
CA ILE A 232 6.01 1.14 2.02
C ILE A 232 4.54 1.40 2.33
N ALA A 233 4.26 2.52 3.00
CA ALA A 233 2.90 2.92 3.35
C ALA A 233 2.07 3.36 2.12
N ALA A 234 0.75 3.20 2.17
CA ALA A 234 -0.18 3.71 1.17
C ALA A 234 -0.39 5.23 1.29
N LYS A 235 -0.51 5.95 0.16
CA LYS A 235 -0.72 7.42 0.09
C LYS A 235 0.11 8.19 1.12
N GLY A 236 1.41 7.93 1.16
CA GLY A 236 2.29 8.43 2.22
C GLY A 236 3.77 8.35 1.89
N GLN A 237 4.57 8.94 2.79
CA GLN A 237 6.02 8.93 2.70
C GLN A 237 6.60 7.83 3.59
N THR A 238 7.60 7.11 3.07
CA THR A 238 8.42 6.18 3.84
C THR A 238 9.87 6.64 3.76
N VAL A 239 10.51 6.80 4.92
CA VAL A 239 11.92 7.22 5.01
C VAL A 239 12.77 5.98 5.25
N VAL A 240 13.76 5.77 4.37
CA VAL A 240 14.69 4.66 4.46
C VAL A 240 16.09 5.20 4.73
N PRO A 241 16.72 4.86 5.87
CA PRO A 241 18.08 5.28 6.15
C PRO A 241 19.04 4.60 5.18
N LEU A 242 19.89 5.42 4.56
CA LEU A 242 21.02 4.99 3.74
C LEU A 242 22.28 5.19 4.57
N SER A 243 22.84 4.09 5.09
CA SER A 243 24.11 4.13 5.83
C SER A 243 25.14 3.31 5.07
N ILE A 244 26.25 3.96 4.70
CA ILE A 244 27.41 3.29 4.14
C ILE A 244 28.58 3.46 5.09
N GLU A 245 29.20 2.33 5.41
CA GLU A 245 30.40 2.24 6.21
C GLU A 245 31.52 1.72 5.32
N VAL A 246 32.56 2.52 5.18
CA VAL A 246 33.75 2.22 4.37
C VAL A 246 34.87 1.86 5.33
N LEU A 247 35.36 0.62 5.25
CA LEU A 247 36.40 0.10 6.13
C LEU A 247 37.70 -0.19 5.38
N GLU A 248 37.66 -0.23 4.05
CA GLU A 248 38.81 -0.51 3.20
C GLU A 248 39.85 0.61 3.33
N PRO A 249 41.04 0.33 3.89
CA PRO A 249 42.03 1.37 4.19
C PRO A 249 42.47 2.18 2.97
N PHE A 250 42.51 1.54 1.80
CA PHE A 250 42.83 2.20 0.54
C PHE A 250 41.77 3.24 0.14
N LEU A 251 40.48 2.87 0.18
CA LEU A 251 39.38 3.75 -0.19
C LEU A 251 39.21 4.90 0.81
N VAL A 252 39.38 4.61 2.11
CA VAL A 252 39.39 5.62 3.17
C VAL A 252 40.55 6.61 2.96
N GLY A 253 41.75 6.10 2.64
CA GLY A 253 42.93 6.91 2.38
C GLY A 253 42.77 7.84 1.17
N ASP A 254 42.23 7.33 0.07
CA ASP A 254 41.95 8.11 -1.15
C ASP A 254 40.91 9.19 -0.90
N PHE A 255 39.81 8.84 -0.22
CA PHE A 255 38.77 9.79 0.18
C PHE A 255 39.34 10.92 1.06
N TYR A 256 40.12 10.56 2.08
CA TYR A 256 40.72 11.53 2.99
C TYR A 256 41.69 12.47 2.25
N ARG A 257 42.51 11.94 1.35
CA ARG A 257 43.47 12.72 0.56
C ARG A 257 42.78 13.66 -0.42
N ALA A 258 41.74 13.18 -1.10
CA ALA A 258 40.96 13.98 -2.06
C ALA A 258 40.23 15.16 -1.41
N LEU A 259 39.98 15.07 -0.10
CA LEU A 259 39.23 16.04 0.68
C LEU A 259 40.10 16.86 1.65
N GLN A 260 41.39 16.55 1.73
CA GLN A 260 42.33 17.26 2.58
C GLN A 260 42.37 18.76 2.24
N GLY A 261 42.18 19.61 3.26
CA GLY A 261 42.16 21.07 3.09
C GLY A 261 40.85 21.64 2.51
N LYS A 262 39.83 20.82 2.28
CA LYS A 262 38.49 21.28 1.88
C LYS A 262 37.57 21.38 3.10
N ALA A 263 36.66 22.34 3.07
CA ALA A 263 35.58 22.45 4.07
C ALA A 263 34.35 21.60 3.71
N MET A 264 34.19 21.29 2.43
CA MET A 264 33.00 20.62 1.88
C MET A 264 33.42 19.53 0.90
N ALA A 265 32.62 18.47 0.81
CA ALA A 265 32.71 17.43 -0.21
C ALA A 265 31.38 17.28 -0.94
N THR A 266 31.41 17.13 -2.26
CA THR A 266 30.21 16.76 -3.02
C THR A 266 30.08 15.24 -3.01
N ILE A 267 28.96 14.76 -2.49
CA ILE A 267 28.62 13.34 -2.41
C ILE A 267 27.45 13.08 -3.37
N LYS A 268 27.57 12.00 -4.14
CA LYS A 268 26.50 11.52 -5.03
C LYS A 268 26.12 10.09 -4.67
N ILE A 269 24.82 9.83 -4.61
CA ILE A 269 24.24 8.50 -4.48
C ILE A 269 23.55 8.16 -5.79
N ASP A 270 23.92 7.03 -6.37
CA ASP A 270 23.32 6.48 -7.59
C ASP A 270 23.00 5.01 -7.40
N GLY A 271 21.82 4.58 -7.85
CA GLY A 271 21.30 3.26 -7.55
C GLY A 271 19.98 2.92 -8.23
N ARG A 272 19.42 1.79 -7.83
CA ARG A 272 18.13 1.28 -8.29
C ARG A 272 17.33 0.73 -7.12
N ALA A 273 16.03 1.02 -7.13
CA ALA A 273 15.06 0.52 -6.18
C ALA A 273 14.00 -0.30 -6.92
N SER A 274 13.73 -1.50 -6.42
CA SER A 274 12.72 -2.41 -6.95
C SER A 274 11.56 -2.53 -5.97
N PHE A 275 10.37 -2.19 -6.42
CA PHE A 275 9.16 -2.15 -5.63
C PHE A 275 8.17 -3.22 -6.08
N GLN A 276 7.50 -3.84 -5.11
CA GLN A 276 6.38 -4.73 -5.31
C GLN A 276 5.11 -4.08 -4.74
N PHE A 277 4.19 -3.68 -5.60
CA PHE A 277 2.87 -3.18 -5.22
C PHE A 277 1.81 -4.18 -5.65
N GLY A 278 1.32 -4.96 -4.67
CA GLY A 278 0.40 -6.06 -4.94
C GLY A 278 1.02 -7.11 -5.85
N GLY A 279 0.57 -7.17 -7.10
CA GLY A 279 1.10 -8.06 -8.13
C GLY A 279 2.11 -7.41 -9.10
N SER A 280 2.27 -6.09 -9.07
CA SER A 280 3.11 -5.35 -10.03
C SER A 280 4.49 -5.07 -9.46
N LYS A 281 5.51 -5.30 -10.27
CA LYS A 281 6.91 -4.94 -9.98
C LYS A 281 7.28 -3.67 -10.72
N LEU A 282 7.90 -2.71 -10.03
CA LEU A 282 8.37 -1.44 -10.59
C LEU A 282 9.84 -1.21 -10.21
N ASP A 283 10.68 -0.94 -11.20
CA ASP A 283 12.09 -0.62 -10.99
C ASP A 283 12.30 0.88 -11.26
N VAL A 284 12.74 1.62 -10.24
CA VAL A 284 12.89 3.07 -10.27
C VAL A 284 14.34 3.45 -9.95
N PRO A 285 14.98 4.32 -10.75
CA PRO A 285 16.34 4.78 -10.45
C PRO A 285 16.35 5.65 -9.19
N VAL A 286 17.41 5.52 -8.39
CA VAL A 286 17.67 6.34 -7.22
C VAL A 286 18.86 7.23 -7.53
N MET A 287 18.66 8.54 -7.52
CA MET A 287 19.73 9.50 -7.72
C MET A 287 19.61 10.64 -6.71
N GLY A 288 20.76 11.11 -6.24
CA GLY A 288 20.85 12.35 -5.49
C GLY A 288 22.29 12.80 -5.36
N GLU A 289 22.47 14.11 -5.19
CA GLU A 289 23.77 14.75 -5.06
C GLU A 289 23.63 15.93 -4.11
N GLU A 290 24.55 16.05 -3.14
CA GLU A 290 24.56 17.16 -2.20
C GLU A 290 25.98 17.48 -1.74
N GLN A 291 26.22 18.74 -1.38
CA GLN A 291 27.47 19.15 -0.73
C GLN A 291 27.34 18.96 0.78
N VAL A 292 28.31 18.26 1.35
CA VAL A 292 28.35 17.88 2.76
C VAL A 292 29.53 18.53 3.43
N SER A 293 29.29 19.14 4.59
CA SER A 293 30.37 19.66 5.42
C SER A 293 31.22 18.52 5.95
N LEU A 294 32.54 18.69 5.83
CA LEU A 294 33.48 17.75 6.39
C LEU A 294 33.61 18.03 7.88
N PRO A 295 33.53 16.99 8.74
CA PRO A 295 33.86 17.18 10.15
C PRO A 295 35.30 17.70 10.23
N ILE A 296 35.47 18.86 10.85
CA ILE A 296 36.78 19.48 11.06
C ILE A 296 37.53 18.56 12.04
N THR A 297 38.44 17.73 11.51
CA THR A 297 39.45 17.01 12.30
C THR A 297 40.66 17.89 12.55
#